data_AF-A0A8D1LN06-F1
#
_entry.id   AF-A0A8D1LN06-F1
#
_cell.length_a   1.000
_cell.length_b   1.000
_cell.length_c   1.000
_cell.angle_alpha   90.00
_cell.angle_beta   90.00
_cell.angle_gamma   90.00
#
_symmetry.space_group_name_H-M   'P 1'
#
loop_
_entity.id
_entity.type
_entity.pdbx_description
1 polymer ?
#
loop_
_entity_poly.entity_id
_entity_poly.type
_entity_poly.pdbx_seq_one_letter_code
_entity_poly.pdbx_strand_id
1 'polypeptide(L)'
;IEIISEKCLAQLPFLSQEKEIKFLTAEIDRLKNCSCSEASSNLERLREENLKLKYRLNILQKSLQAERNKPSKNMINIISGLQEVFGCAIKAAYPDLENPPLIVTPSQHNAGSEPCLQPTPQLTATPDC
;
A
#
# COMPACT_ATOMS: atom_id res chain seq x y z
N ILE A 1 -45.15 50.61 -33.44
CA ILE A 1 -44.76 50.51 -31.99
C ILE A 1 -44.95 49.08 -31.50
N GLU A 2 -46.06 48.40 -31.82
CA GLU A 2 -46.32 47.00 -31.45
C GLU A 2 -45.26 45.98 -31.91
N ILE A 3 -44.73 46.11 -33.14
CA ILE A 3 -43.73 45.17 -33.70
C ILE A 3 -42.40 45.18 -32.91
N ILE A 4 -42.03 46.32 -32.33
CA ILE A 4 -40.81 46.44 -31.51
C ILE A 4 -41.04 45.76 -30.14
N SER A 5 -42.27 45.80 -29.62
CA SER A 5 -42.61 45.18 -28.34
C SER A 5 -42.63 43.65 -28.42
N GLU A 6 -43.15 43.07 -29.51
CA GLU A 6 -43.13 41.61 -29.72
C GLU A 6 -41.71 41.04 -29.83
N LYS A 7 -40.83 41.71 -30.58
CA LYS A 7 -39.41 41.32 -30.67
C LYS A 7 -38.72 41.35 -29.30
N CYS A 8 -39.02 42.36 -28.48
CA CYS A 8 -38.43 42.52 -27.16
C CYS A 8 -38.88 41.40 -26.17
N LEU A 9 -40.16 41.00 -26.24
CA LEU A 9 -40.71 39.93 -25.40
C LEU A 9 -40.17 38.53 -25.78
N ALA A 10 -39.91 38.28 -27.07
CA ALA A 10 -39.31 37.03 -27.53
C ALA A 10 -37.79 36.93 -27.21
N GLN A 11 -37.09 38.07 -27.08
CA GLN A 11 -35.65 38.11 -26.78
C GLN A 11 -35.32 37.79 -25.32
N LEU A 12 -36.24 38.08 -24.40
CA LEU A 12 -36.10 37.89 -22.95
C LEU A 12 -35.79 36.45 -22.51
N PRO A 13 -36.54 35.42 -22.94
CA PRO A 13 -36.24 34.03 -22.59
C PRO A 13 -34.91 33.54 -23.17
N PHE A 14 -34.54 33.99 -24.38
CA PHE A 14 -33.25 33.67 -25.00
C PHE A 14 -32.07 34.27 -24.22
N LEU A 15 -32.20 35.52 -23.77
CA LEU A 15 -31.18 36.18 -22.93
C LEU A 15 -31.01 35.49 -21.56
N SER A 16 -32.08 34.93 -21.00
CA SER A 16 -32.01 34.13 -19.76
C SER A 16 -31.24 32.83 -19.99
N GLN A 17 -31.54 32.10 -21.06
CA GLN A 17 -30.81 30.89 -21.43
C GLN A 17 -29.33 31.17 -21.70
N GLU A 18 -29.00 32.23 -22.42
CA GLU A 18 -27.61 32.64 -22.68
C GLU A 18 -26.82 32.90 -21.39
N LYS A 19 -27.46 33.54 -20.40
CA LYS A 19 -26.85 33.77 -19.08
C LYS A 19 -26.66 32.46 -18.32
N GLU A 20 -27.65 31.59 -18.35
CA GLU A 20 -27.60 30.30 -17.68
C GLU A 20 -26.55 29.37 -18.29
N ILE A 21 -26.45 29.31 -19.63
CA ILE A 21 -25.40 28.57 -20.33
C ILE A 21 -24.02 29.09 -19.95
N LYS A 22 -23.83 30.42 -19.94
CA LYS A 22 -22.56 31.04 -19.52
C LYS A 22 -22.21 30.71 -18.08
N PHE A 23 -23.19 30.78 -17.18
CA PHE A 23 -23.00 30.44 -15.77
C PHE A 23 -22.64 28.96 -15.59
N LEU A 24 -23.40 28.05 -16.21
CA LEU A 24 -23.15 26.61 -16.14
C LEU A 24 -21.79 26.24 -16.75
N THR A 25 -21.41 26.87 -17.86
CA THR A 25 -20.10 26.64 -18.49
C THR A 25 -18.96 27.07 -17.56
N ALA A 26 -19.06 28.26 -16.97
CA ALA A 26 -18.06 28.76 -16.02
C ALA A 26 -17.97 27.88 -14.76
N GLU A 27 -19.09 27.37 -14.28
CA GLU A 27 -19.15 26.50 -13.10
C GLU A 27 -18.56 25.11 -13.40
N ILE A 28 -18.83 24.55 -14.58
CA ILE A 28 -18.20 23.30 -15.05
C ILE A 28 -16.67 23.46 -15.14
N ASP A 29 -16.19 24.55 -15.72
CA ASP A 29 -14.74 24.81 -15.82
C ASP A 29 -14.10 24.96 -14.43
N ARG A 30 -14.77 25.64 -13.51
CA ARG A 30 -14.32 25.78 -12.11
C ARG A 30 -14.26 24.42 -11.41
N LEU A 31 -15.31 23.61 -11.51
CA LEU A 31 -15.42 22.29 -10.88
C LEU A 31 -14.36 21.32 -11.43
N LYS A 32 -14.18 21.30 -12.76
CA LYS A 32 -13.24 20.42 -13.46
C LYS A 32 -11.79 20.73 -13.08
N ASN A 33 -11.44 22.01 -12.97
CA ASN A 33 -10.08 22.42 -12.61
C ASN A 33 -9.78 22.24 -11.11
N CYS A 34 -10.76 22.48 -10.23
CA CYS A 34 -10.58 22.37 -8.79
C CYS A 34 -10.35 20.91 -8.33
N SER A 35 -11.13 19.97 -8.85
CA SER A 35 -11.09 18.57 -8.41
C SER A 35 -9.97 17.74 -9.06
N CYS A 36 -9.53 18.10 -10.27
CA CYS A 36 -8.47 17.35 -10.95
C CYS A 36 -7.05 17.80 -10.57
N SER A 37 -6.84 19.09 -10.26
CA SER A 37 -5.50 19.65 -10.06
C SER A 37 -4.88 19.24 -8.71
N GLU A 38 -5.65 19.27 -7.64
CA GLU A 38 -5.12 18.98 -6.30
C GLU A 38 -4.96 17.48 -6.06
N ALA A 39 -5.90 16.67 -6.56
CA ALA A 39 -5.79 15.21 -6.56
C ALA A 39 -4.60 14.74 -7.41
N SER A 40 -4.40 15.31 -8.60
CA SER A 40 -3.25 14.95 -9.45
C SER A 40 -1.91 15.34 -8.84
N SER A 41 -1.79 16.54 -8.25
CA SER A 41 -0.56 16.98 -7.57
C SER A 41 -0.22 16.10 -6.35
N ASN A 42 -1.21 15.75 -5.52
CA ASN A 42 -0.98 14.85 -4.39
C ASN A 42 -0.59 13.44 -4.86
N LEU A 43 -1.24 12.93 -5.90
CA LEU A 43 -0.93 11.62 -6.45
C LEU A 43 0.50 11.60 -7.04
N GLU A 44 0.89 12.64 -7.77
CA GLU A 44 2.25 12.78 -8.30
C GLU A 44 3.30 12.83 -7.20
N ARG A 45 3.07 13.62 -6.15
CA ARG A 45 3.92 13.66 -4.95
C ARG A 45 4.05 12.28 -4.30
N LEU A 46 2.94 11.55 -4.14
CA LEU A 46 2.96 10.20 -3.57
C LEU A 46 3.73 9.22 -4.46
N ARG A 47 3.60 9.32 -5.79
CA ARG A 47 4.36 8.48 -6.73
C ARG A 47 5.86 8.74 -6.63
N GLU A 48 6.26 10.00 -6.55
CA GLU A 48 7.67 10.37 -6.44
C GLU A 48 8.27 9.93 -5.11
N GLU A 49 7.57 10.14 -3.99
CA GLU A 49 8.01 9.63 -2.69
C GLU A 49 8.04 8.10 -2.67
N ASN A 50 7.09 7.40 -3.29
CA ASN A 50 7.13 5.94 -3.40
C ASN A 50 8.35 5.45 -4.19
N LEU A 51 8.71 6.13 -5.28
CA LEU A 51 9.90 5.83 -6.07
C LEU A 51 11.18 6.03 -5.25
N LYS A 52 11.27 7.15 -4.54
CA LYS A 52 12.39 7.49 -3.67
C LYS A 52 12.56 6.50 -2.51
N LEU A 53 11.45 6.09 -1.90
CA LEU A 53 11.45 5.08 -0.83
C LEU A 53 11.89 3.71 -1.36
N LYS A 54 11.36 3.27 -2.50
CA LYS A 54 11.78 2.02 -3.15
C LYS A 54 13.27 2.02 -3.47
N TYR A 55 13.80 3.14 -3.98
CA TYR A 55 15.22 3.29 -4.26
C TYR A 55 16.06 3.15 -2.97
N ARG A 56 15.71 3.90 -1.92
CA ARG A 56 16.40 3.82 -0.61
C ARG A 56 16.38 2.40 -0.04
N LEU A 57 15.23 1.75 -0.09
CA LEU A 57 15.06 0.38 0.38
C LEU A 57 15.97 -0.59 -0.40
N ASN A 58 16.08 -0.44 -1.72
CA ASN A 58 16.98 -1.26 -2.53
C ASN A 58 18.45 -1.08 -2.15
N ILE A 59 18.89 0.17 -1.93
CA ILE A 59 20.25 0.48 -1.50
C ILE A 59 20.54 -0.15 -0.13
N LEU A 60 19.64 0.02 0.84
CA LEU A 60 19.79 -0.55 2.18
C LEU A 60 19.84 -2.08 2.15
N GLN A 61 18.98 -2.73 1.36
CA GLN A 61 19.01 -4.18 1.19
C GLN A 61 20.35 -4.65 0.62
N LYS A 62 20.86 -3.98 -0.41
CA LYS A 62 22.17 -4.31 -1.00
C LYS A 62 23.31 -4.12 0.00
N SER A 63 23.31 -3.02 0.76
CA SER A 63 24.31 -2.76 1.79
C SER A 63 24.26 -3.80 2.92
N LEU A 64 23.06 -4.16 3.38
CA LEU A 64 22.86 -5.17 4.41
C LEU A 64 23.34 -6.55 3.95
N GLN A 65 23.01 -6.93 2.71
CA GLN A 65 23.46 -8.19 2.13
C GLN A 65 24.98 -8.20 1.96
N ALA A 66 25.58 -7.10 1.51
CA ALA A 66 27.04 -6.97 1.41
C ALA A 66 27.71 -7.12 2.78
N GLU A 67 27.11 -6.58 3.86
CA GLU A 67 27.64 -6.75 5.21
C GLU A 67 27.50 -8.19 5.72
N ARG A 68 26.34 -8.83 5.51
CA ARG A 68 26.13 -10.24 5.88
C ARG A 68 27.04 -11.21 5.15
N ASN A 69 27.35 -10.92 3.89
CA ASN A 69 28.23 -11.75 3.07
C ASN A 69 29.72 -11.58 3.43
N LYS A 70 30.09 -10.58 4.24
CA LYS A 70 31.46 -10.50 4.73
C LYS A 70 31.74 -11.68 5.66
N PRO A 71 32.81 -12.45 5.43
CA PRO A 71 33.17 -13.55 6.31
C PRO A 71 33.48 -13.00 7.72
N SER A 72 32.54 -13.24 8.62
CA SER A 72 32.65 -12.94 10.05
C SER A 72 33.55 -13.99 10.70
N LYS A 73 34.62 -13.57 11.38
CA LYS A 73 35.42 -14.43 12.28
C LYS A 73 34.69 -14.75 13.59
N ASN A 74 33.52 -14.16 13.83
CA ASN A 74 32.77 -14.31 15.06
C ASN A 74 31.86 -15.54 14.99
N MET A 75 31.70 -16.21 16.12
CA MET A 75 30.81 -17.36 16.28
C MET A 75 29.36 -16.90 16.08
N ILE A 76 28.65 -17.53 15.14
CA ILE A 76 27.25 -17.23 14.78
C ILE A 76 26.29 -18.03 15.67
N ASN A 77 25.19 -17.39 16.08
CA ASN A 77 24.09 -18.08 16.77
C ASN A 77 23.30 -18.90 15.74
N ILE A 78 23.42 -20.22 15.82
CA ILE A 78 22.80 -21.17 14.87
C ILE A 78 21.28 -21.02 14.83
N ILE A 79 20.63 -20.76 15.97
CA ILE A 79 19.18 -20.59 16.04
C ILE A 79 18.74 -19.37 15.22
N SER A 80 19.48 -18.26 15.33
CA SER A 80 19.20 -17.07 14.52
C SER A 80 19.40 -17.29 13.01
N GLY A 81 20.42 -18.06 12.64
CA GLY A 81 20.64 -18.43 11.23
C GLY A 81 19.53 -19.32 10.67
N LEU A 82 19.07 -20.30 11.45
CA LEU A 82 17.95 -21.16 11.08
C LEU A 82 16.64 -20.37 10.93
N GLN A 83 16.38 -19.43 11.86
CA GLN A 83 15.25 -18.51 11.74
C GLN A 83 15.35 -17.64 10.49
N GLU A 84 16.54 -17.16 10.12
CA GLU A 84 16.68 -16.38 8.89
C GLU A 84 16.34 -17.21 7.64
N VAL A 85 16.84 -18.45 7.57
CA VAL A 85 16.58 -19.37 6.44
C VAL A 85 15.09 -19.72 6.35
N PHE A 86 14.47 -20.14 7.45
CA PHE A 86 13.04 -20.47 7.45
C PHE A 86 12.18 -19.25 7.19
N GLY A 87 12.54 -18.09 7.73
CA GLY A 87 11.83 -16.84 7.46
C GLY A 87 11.85 -16.47 5.98
N CYS A 88 12.98 -16.67 5.30
CA CYS A 88 13.08 -16.48 3.85
C CYS A 88 12.23 -17.50 3.08
N ALA A 89 12.27 -18.77 3.45
CA ALA A 89 11.49 -19.82 2.81
C ALA A 89 9.97 -19.60 2.94
N ILE A 90 9.51 -19.22 4.15
CA ILE A 90 8.09 -18.95 4.41
C ILE A 90 7.63 -17.73 3.62
N LYS A 91 8.39 -16.63 3.60
CA LYS A 91 8.04 -15.43 2.80
C LYS A 91 8.01 -15.72 1.30
N ALA A 92 8.88 -16.60 0.81
CA ALA A 92 8.88 -17.00 -0.59
C ALA A 92 7.67 -17.88 -0.94
N ALA A 93 7.25 -18.77 -0.03
CA ALA A 93 6.09 -19.64 -0.22
C ALA A 93 4.75 -18.90 -0.04
N TYR A 94 4.71 -17.89 0.83
CA TYR A 94 3.51 -17.14 1.21
C TYR A 94 3.80 -15.62 1.26
N PRO A 95 3.82 -14.94 0.10
CA PRO A 95 4.17 -13.52 0.02
C PRO A 95 3.15 -12.60 0.71
N ASP A 96 1.89 -13.03 0.82
CA ASP A 96 0.80 -12.24 1.41
C ASP A 96 0.68 -12.41 2.94
N LEU A 97 1.51 -13.29 3.54
CA LEU A 97 1.47 -13.58 4.97
C LEU A 97 2.36 -12.62 5.75
N GLU A 98 1.75 -11.67 6.46
CA GLU A 98 2.46 -10.76 7.36
C GLU A 98 2.84 -11.45 8.68
N ASN A 99 4.11 -11.29 9.07
CA ASN A 99 4.67 -11.70 10.37
C ASN A 99 4.31 -13.13 10.83
N PRO A 100 4.67 -14.17 10.06
CA PRO A 100 4.44 -15.55 10.49
C PRO A 100 5.21 -15.85 11.80
N PRO A 101 4.59 -16.55 12.77
CA PRO A 101 5.28 -16.95 13.99
C PRO A 101 6.44 -17.89 13.65
N LEU A 102 7.67 -17.48 13.97
CA LEU A 102 8.89 -18.22 13.64
C LEU A 102 9.77 -18.46 14.88
N ILE A 103 9.52 -19.58 15.54
CA ILE A 103 10.25 -20.00 16.73
C ILE A 103 11.05 -21.25 16.39
N VAL A 104 12.38 -21.18 16.57
CA VAL A 104 13.27 -22.35 16.46
C VAL A 104 13.82 -22.61 17.85
N THR A 105 13.49 -23.76 18.42
CA THR A 105 13.93 -24.17 19.77
C THR A 105 14.89 -25.34 19.66
N PRO A 106 16.07 -25.32 20.33
CA PRO A 106 16.93 -26.49 20.42
C PRO A 106 16.19 -27.63 21.12
N SER A 107 16.08 -28.80 20.49
CA SER A 107 15.51 -29.98 21.16
C SER A 107 16.55 -30.61 22.10
N GLN A 108 16.27 -30.74 23.39
CA GLN A 108 17.11 -31.51 24.32
C GLN A 108 16.78 -33.01 24.34
N HIS A 109 15.83 -33.45 23.51
CA HIS A 109 15.43 -34.85 23.42
C HIS A 109 16.26 -35.55 22.33
N ASN A 110 16.94 -36.64 22.68
CA ASN A 110 17.51 -37.57 21.71
C ASN A 110 16.36 -38.11 20.83
N ALA A 111 16.16 -37.56 19.65
CA ALA A 111 15.10 -37.98 18.72
C ALA A 111 15.49 -39.33 18.09
N GLY A 112 15.46 -40.39 18.91
CA GLY A 112 15.55 -41.79 18.51
C GLY A 112 14.16 -42.42 18.56
N SER A 113 13.25 -41.92 17.72
CA SER A 113 12.02 -42.56 17.21
C SER A 113 11.08 -41.44 16.76
N GLU A 114 10.74 -41.38 15.47
CA GLU A 114 9.71 -40.49 14.93
C GLU A 114 8.44 -40.48 15.80
N PRO A 115 7.79 -39.30 15.97
CA PRO A 115 6.63 -39.10 15.10
C PRO A 115 6.41 -37.65 14.64
N CYS A 116 6.03 -37.55 13.36
CA CYS A 116 5.26 -36.51 12.68
C CYS A 116 5.22 -35.09 13.30
N LEU A 117 5.90 -34.14 12.65
CA LEU A 117 5.59 -32.71 12.77
C LEU A 117 4.23 -32.44 12.10
N GLN A 118 3.14 -32.55 12.85
CA GLN A 118 1.90 -31.87 12.49
C GLN A 118 1.90 -30.47 13.12
N PRO A 119 1.60 -29.40 12.36
CA PRO A 119 1.35 -28.09 12.94
C PRO A 119 0.01 -28.13 13.66
N THR A 120 0.03 -28.22 14.98
CA THR A 120 -1.19 -28.16 15.81
C THR A 120 -1.65 -26.70 15.95
N PRO A 121 -2.86 -26.33 15.51
CA PRO A 121 -3.44 -25.03 15.83
C PRO A 121 -3.78 -24.98 17.33
N GLN A 122 -3.15 -24.07 18.07
CA GLN A 122 -3.52 -23.77 19.45
C GLN A 122 -4.83 -22.96 19.45
N LEU A 123 -5.96 -23.65 19.57
CA LEU A 123 -7.23 -23.05 20.01
C LEU A 123 -7.18 -22.96 21.53
N THR A 124 -6.72 -21.83 22.07
CA THR A 124 -6.82 -21.57 23.51
C THR A 124 -8.21 -21.02 23.80
N ALA A 125 -9.11 -21.90 24.27
CA ALA A 125 -10.33 -21.48 24.94
C ALA A 125 -9.96 -20.85 26.30
N THR A 126 -10.42 -19.63 26.54
CA THR A 126 -10.47 -19.02 27.87
C THR A 126 -11.43 -19.82 28.75
N PRO A 127 -11.08 -20.18 30.00
CA PRO A 127 -12.07 -20.68 30.93
C PRO A 127 -12.81 -19.49 31.56
N ASP A 128 -14.12 -19.47 31.39
CA ASP A 128 -15.05 -18.84 32.31
C ASP A 128 -14.96 -19.53 33.68
N CYS A 129 -14.62 -18.76 34.72
CA CYS A 129 -15.18 -18.75 36.07
C CYS A 129 -14.40 -17.78 36.97
#